data_AF-A0A934RCU4-F1
#
_entry.id   AF-A0A934RCU4-F1
#
_cell.length_a   1.000
_cell.length_b   1.000
_cell.length_c   1.000
_cell.angle_alpha   90.00
_cell.angle_beta   90.00
_cell.angle_gamma   90.00
#
_symmetry.space_group_name_H-M   'P 1'
#
loop_
_entity.id
_entity.type
_entity.pdbx_description
1 polymer ?
#
loop_
_entity_poly.entity_id
_entity_poly.type
_entity_poly.pdbx_seq_one_letter_code
_entity_poly.pdbx_strand_id
1 'polypeptide(L)'
;MAADVTLDGSGSSDPDGSIVSYAWTFDNGIGAATTSNPTLSFPVGTTNGVLVVTDDQSNLSPPASFEVTVTASAPDPLEAFENTIAGQAPTLTGSDAEPTAIPFNDGVENLLKYAFNMNLGGPDVTTMVPGGSSGLPLGRLVSVDGQSYWRVEFVRRRSSGLIYSPEKSSTLEPGSFTSLTGAVSVDDLGGTWERVTIDEPCNTSADTRCFTRVAVTLP
;
A
#
# COMPACT_ATOMS: atom_id res chain seq x y z
N MET A 1 3.42 7.43 13.66
CA MET A 1 4.52 6.45 13.67
C MET A 1 5.83 7.23 13.67
N ALA A 2 6.82 6.78 14.43
CA ALA A 2 8.14 7.39 14.50
C ALA A 2 9.21 6.30 14.58
N ALA A 3 10.43 6.61 14.17
CA ALA A 3 11.57 5.72 14.25
C ALA A 3 12.70 6.39 15.05
N ASP A 4 13.34 5.62 15.93
CA ASP A 4 14.51 6.09 16.66
C ASP A 4 15.74 6.04 15.74
N VAL A 5 16.37 7.19 15.54
CA VAL A 5 17.53 7.37 14.68
C VAL A 5 18.68 7.92 15.51
N THR A 6 19.83 7.24 15.44
CA THR A 6 21.08 7.73 16.03
C THR A 6 21.82 8.57 15.01
N LEU A 7 22.03 9.84 15.33
CA LEU A 7 22.85 10.74 14.52
C LEU A 7 24.34 10.53 14.83
N ASP A 8 25.20 10.90 13.88
CA ASP A 8 26.65 10.77 14.04
C ASP A 8 27.39 12.06 13.72
N GLY A 9 27.85 12.74 14.78
CA GLY A 9 28.71 13.92 14.70
C GLY A 9 30.20 13.62 14.81
N SER A 10 30.62 12.35 14.89
CA SER A 10 32.02 11.95 15.16
C SER A 10 33.00 12.38 14.06
N GLY A 11 32.51 12.72 12.87
CA GLY A 11 33.31 13.29 11.79
C GLY A 11 33.70 14.77 11.98
N SER A 12 33.22 15.43 13.04
CA SER A 12 33.57 16.81 13.36
C SER A 12 35.00 16.90 13.91
N SER A 13 35.75 17.93 13.54
CA SER A 13 37.14 18.11 13.98
C SER A 13 37.47 19.58 14.25
N ASP A 14 38.41 19.79 15.17
CA ASP A 14 39.03 21.06 15.49
C ASP A 14 40.56 20.95 15.29
N PRO A 15 41.18 21.66 14.33
CA PRO A 15 42.61 21.53 14.03
C PRO A 15 43.56 21.99 15.13
N ASP A 16 43.14 22.93 15.97
CA ASP A 16 43.98 23.58 16.99
C ASP A 16 43.49 23.36 18.43
N GLY A 17 42.44 22.54 18.62
CA GLY A 17 41.83 22.33 19.93
C GLY A 17 40.96 21.09 20.03
N SER A 18 39.83 21.21 20.72
CA SER A 18 38.86 20.12 20.94
C SER A 18 37.43 20.62 20.90
N ILE A 19 36.52 19.79 20.38
CA ILE A 19 35.09 20.07 20.38
C ILE A 19 34.51 19.82 21.77
N VAL A 20 33.81 20.82 22.31
CA VAL A 20 33.21 20.77 23.67
C VAL A 20 31.68 20.63 23.65
N SER A 21 31.00 20.98 22.55
CA SER A 21 29.56 20.75 22.42
C SER A 21 29.10 20.60 20.96
N TYR A 22 27.99 19.88 20.80
CA TYR A 22 27.26 19.74 19.55
C TYR A 22 25.93 20.50 19.69
N ALA A 23 25.37 20.99 18.60
CA ALA A 23 24.06 21.62 18.56
C ALA A 23 23.30 21.11 17.33
N TRP A 24 22.41 20.16 17.56
CA TRP A 24 21.52 19.60 16.54
C TRP A 24 20.19 20.37 16.56
N THR A 25 19.73 20.85 15.40
CA THR A 25 18.45 21.55 15.25
C THR A 25 17.67 20.98 14.07
N PHE A 26 16.34 21.01 14.13
CA PHE A 26 15.45 20.39 13.14
C PHE A 26 14.32 21.34 12.75
N ASP A 27 13.92 21.30 11.48
CA ASP A 27 12.84 22.12 10.93
C ASP A 27 11.43 21.71 11.39
N ASN A 28 11.29 20.48 11.90
CA ASN A 28 10.05 19.91 12.39
C ASN A 28 9.81 20.14 13.90
N GLY A 29 10.72 20.83 14.59
CA GLY A 29 10.59 21.12 16.02
C GLY A 29 10.93 19.97 16.97
N ILE A 30 11.57 18.89 16.50
CA ILE A 30 12.22 17.92 17.40
C ILE A 30 13.21 18.66 18.30
N GLY A 31 13.22 18.30 19.59
CA GLY A 31 14.06 18.96 20.59
C GLY A 31 15.53 18.93 20.21
N ALA A 32 16.22 20.05 20.45
CA ALA A 32 17.65 20.14 20.19
C ALA A 32 18.43 19.14 21.04
N ALA A 33 19.51 18.60 20.48
CA ALA A 33 20.42 17.68 21.17
C ALA A 33 21.83 18.26 21.21
N THR A 34 22.60 17.87 22.24
CA THR A 34 23.93 18.46 22.49
C THR A 34 25.10 17.49 22.57
N THR A 35 24.84 16.20 22.39
CA THR A 35 25.87 15.15 22.38
C THR A 35 26.35 14.88 20.96
N SER A 36 27.49 14.20 20.82
CA SER A 36 28.06 13.81 19.52
C SER A 36 27.18 12.81 18.77
N ASN A 37 26.49 11.92 19.49
CA ASN A 37 25.71 10.82 18.92
C ASN A 37 24.34 10.69 19.63
N PRO A 38 23.43 11.67 19.47
CA PRO A 38 22.11 11.58 20.07
C PRO A 38 21.25 10.57 19.32
N THR A 39 20.40 9.86 20.07
CA THR A 39 19.29 9.07 19.50
C THR A 39 18.00 9.87 19.70
N LEU A 40 17.29 10.15 18.61
CA LEU A 40 16.06 10.94 18.59
C LEU A 40 14.97 10.20 17.82
N SER A 41 13.71 10.45 18.19
CA SER A 41 12.56 9.84 17.52
C SER A 41 12.04 10.74 16.41
N PHE A 42 12.13 10.29 15.17
CA PHE A 42 11.70 11.04 13.98
C PHE A 42 10.36 10.54 13.45
N PRO A 43 9.38 11.42 13.16
CA PRO A 43 8.13 11.01 12.55
C PRO A 43 8.35 10.53 11.11
N VAL A 44 7.40 9.74 10.60
CA VAL A 44 7.35 9.41 9.16
C VAL A 44 7.33 10.69 8.32
N GLY A 45 8.10 10.69 7.25
CA GLY A 45 8.33 11.82 6.37
C GLY A 45 9.81 12.23 6.35
N THR A 46 10.05 13.41 5.81
CA THR A 46 11.38 14.00 5.68
C THR A 46 11.54 15.12 6.70
N THR A 47 12.65 15.11 7.42
CA THR A 47 13.04 16.14 8.39
C THR A 47 14.41 16.69 8.01
N ASN A 48 14.54 18.01 7.90
CA ASN A 48 15.84 18.65 7.67
C ASN A 48 16.49 18.99 9.00
N GLY A 49 17.78 18.68 9.11
CA GLY A 49 18.59 18.93 10.30
C GLY A 49 19.80 19.79 10.00
N VAL A 50 20.26 20.51 11.03
CA VAL A 50 21.52 21.26 11.02
C VAL A 50 22.33 20.90 12.25
N LEU A 51 23.62 20.62 12.04
CA LEU A 51 24.64 20.48 13.08
C LEU A 51 25.54 21.71 13.10
N VAL A 52 25.75 22.28 14.30
CA VAL A 52 26.83 23.23 14.61
C VAL A 52 27.62 22.67 15.79
N VAL A 53 28.95 22.73 15.72
CA VAL A 53 29.82 22.34 16.85
C VAL A 53 30.49 23.57 17.46
N THR A 54 30.85 23.47 18.74
CA THR A 54 31.58 24.51 19.49
C THR A 54 32.90 23.96 19.99
N ASP A 55 33.98 24.69 19.78
CA ASP A 55 35.33 24.34 20.25
C ASP A 55 35.63 24.83 21.69
N ASP A 56 36.80 24.47 22.22
CA ASP A 56 37.27 24.86 23.55
C ASP A 56 37.65 26.35 23.66
N GLN A 57 37.65 27.07 22.55
CA GLN A 57 37.86 28.51 22.43
C GLN A 57 36.54 29.28 22.26
N SER A 58 35.39 28.59 22.36
CA SER A 58 34.03 29.13 22.17
C SER A 58 33.70 29.60 20.74
N ASN A 59 34.45 29.16 19.73
CA ASN A 59 34.10 29.39 18.33
C ASN A 59 33.04 28.40 17.87
N LEU A 60 32.20 28.84 16.93
CA LEU A 60 31.18 28.02 16.28
C LEU A 60 31.65 27.60 14.89
N SER A 61 31.38 26.36 14.51
CA SER A 61 31.55 25.93 13.13
C SER A 61 30.53 26.59 12.20
N PRO A 62 30.80 26.65 10.88
CA PRO A 62 29.73 26.77 9.89
C PRO A 62 28.68 25.65 10.07
N PRO A 63 27.41 25.91 9.73
CA PRO A 63 26.35 24.91 9.83
C PRO A 63 26.52 23.80 8.78
N ALA A 64 26.40 22.55 9.21
CA ALA A 64 26.33 21.37 8.35
C ALA A 64 24.87 20.89 8.24
N SER A 65 24.30 20.90 7.03
CA SER A 65 22.90 20.47 6.79
C SER A 65 22.83 19.00 6.41
N PHE A 66 21.76 18.32 6.82
CA PHE A 66 21.46 16.92 6.48
C PHE A 66 19.96 16.67 6.44
N GLU A 67 19.57 15.51 5.92
CA GLU A 67 18.17 15.08 5.84
C GLU A 67 18.00 13.72 6.54
N VAL A 68 16.91 13.58 7.30
CA VAL A 68 16.44 12.30 7.85
C VAL A 68 15.11 11.96 7.18
N THR A 69 15.07 10.85 6.45
CA THR A 69 13.85 10.34 5.83
C THR A 69 13.41 9.04 6.51
N VAL A 70 12.26 9.10 7.18
CA VAL A 70 11.60 7.93 7.80
C VAL A 70 10.42 7.54 6.92
N THR A 71 10.42 6.32 6.40
CA THR A 71 9.29 5.78 5.66
C THR A 71 8.40 4.96 6.59
N ALA A 72 7.08 5.09 6.44
CA ALA A 72 6.19 4.08 6.99
C ALA A 72 6.38 2.81 6.17
N SER A 73 6.72 1.69 6.82
CA SER A 73 6.46 0.40 6.18
C SER A 73 4.95 0.21 6.15
N ALA A 74 4.41 -0.18 5.00
CA ALA A 74 3.08 -0.80 5.01
C ALA A 74 3.14 -2.01 5.96
N PRO A 75 2.05 -2.31 6.69
CA PRO A 75 1.98 -3.55 7.45
C PRO A 75 2.20 -4.73 6.51
N ASP A 76 2.77 -5.82 7.03
CA ASP A 76 2.87 -7.05 6.27
C ASP A 76 1.46 -7.43 5.74
N PRO A 77 1.31 -7.78 4.45
CA PRO A 77 -0.01 -7.98 3.88
C PRO A 77 -0.80 -9.11 4.55
N LEU A 78 -0.10 -10.15 5.02
CA LEU A 78 -0.73 -11.25 5.76
C LEU A 78 -1.12 -10.77 7.16
N GLU A 79 -0.25 -10.04 7.86
CA GLU A 79 -0.59 -9.45 9.17
C GLU A 79 -1.81 -8.50 9.07
N ALA A 80 -1.87 -7.67 8.03
CA ALA A 80 -3.00 -6.77 7.79
C ALA A 80 -4.31 -7.53 7.53
N PHE A 81 -4.24 -8.63 6.79
CA PHE A 81 -5.36 -9.55 6.58
C PHE A 81 -5.81 -10.18 7.89
N GLU A 82 -4.91 -10.79 8.66
CA GLU A 82 -5.20 -11.46 9.94
C GLU A 82 -5.83 -10.49 10.95
N ASN A 83 -5.28 -9.28 11.09
CA ASN A 83 -5.84 -8.24 11.95
C ASN A 83 -7.26 -7.83 11.52
N THR A 84 -7.52 -7.80 10.21
CA THR A 84 -8.87 -7.50 9.69
C THR A 84 -9.85 -8.62 9.97
N ILE A 85 -9.43 -9.88 9.80
CA ILE A 85 -10.24 -11.05 10.16
C ILE A 85 -10.58 -11.02 11.65
N ALA A 86 -9.58 -10.81 12.52
CA ALA A 86 -9.79 -10.74 13.97
C ALA A 86 -10.77 -9.63 14.37
N GLY A 87 -10.76 -8.49 13.66
CA GLY A 87 -11.66 -7.36 13.93
C GLY A 87 -13.06 -7.49 13.33
N GLN A 88 -13.19 -8.01 12.10
CA GLN A 88 -14.44 -8.01 11.33
C GLN A 88 -15.17 -9.35 11.31
N ALA A 89 -14.46 -10.44 11.57
CA ALA A 89 -14.99 -11.80 11.57
C ALA A 89 -14.38 -12.63 12.72
N PRO A 90 -14.55 -12.21 14.00
CA PRO A 90 -13.88 -12.84 15.15
C PRO A 90 -14.27 -14.31 15.39
N THR A 91 -15.32 -14.81 14.72
CA THR A 91 -15.72 -16.22 14.75
C THR A 91 -14.86 -17.11 13.84
N LEU A 92 -14.16 -16.53 12.86
CA LEU A 92 -13.21 -17.25 12.03
C LEU A 92 -11.92 -17.41 12.83
N THR A 93 -11.56 -18.66 13.14
CA THR A 93 -10.36 -19.00 13.92
C THR A 93 -9.71 -20.26 13.38
N GLY A 94 -8.41 -20.45 13.64
CA GLY A 94 -7.68 -21.60 13.13
C GLY A 94 -7.74 -21.69 11.60
N SER A 95 -7.97 -22.90 11.07
CA SER A 95 -8.05 -23.14 9.61
C SER A 95 -9.13 -22.34 8.90
N ASP A 96 -10.18 -21.91 9.61
CA ASP A 96 -11.29 -21.16 9.03
C ASP A 96 -10.93 -19.68 8.81
N ALA A 97 -9.84 -19.20 9.43
CA ALA A 97 -9.32 -17.84 9.27
C ALA A 97 -8.27 -17.72 8.14
N GLU A 98 -7.82 -18.84 7.55
CA GLU A 98 -6.77 -18.83 6.53
C GLU A 98 -7.19 -18.04 5.27
N PRO A 99 -6.25 -17.41 4.55
CA PRO A 99 -6.55 -16.63 3.35
C PRO A 99 -7.35 -17.40 2.29
N THR A 100 -7.02 -18.68 2.08
CA THR A 100 -7.64 -19.55 1.07
C THR A 100 -8.85 -20.34 1.60
N ALA A 101 -9.23 -20.16 2.87
CA ALA A 101 -10.36 -20.87 3.44
C ALA A 101 -11.70 -20.36 2.90
N ILE A 102 -12.66 -21.27 2.78
CA ILE A 102 -14.05 -21.00 2.37
C ILE A 102 -14.99 -21.50 3.51
N PRO A 103 -14.93 -20.88 4.69
CA PRO A 103 -15.59 -21.39 5.90
C PRO A 103 -17.12 -21.37 5.81
N PHE A 104 -17.68 -20.54 4.91
CA PHE A 104 -19.12 -20.44 4.69
C PHE A 104 -19.63 -21.32 3.54
N ASN A 105 -18.77 -22.13 2.92
CA ASN A 105 -19.09 -23.00 1.78
C ASN A 105 -19.81 -22.27 0.62
N ASP A 106 -19.51 -20.99 0.42
CA ASP A 106 -20.10 -20.13 -0.62
C ASP A 106 -19.24 -20.03 -1.89
N GLY A 107 -18.05 -20.64 -1.87
CA GLY A 107 -17.12 -20.65 -2.99
C GLY A 107 -16.20 -19.42 -3.05
N VAL A 108 -16.23 -18.54 -2.06
CA VAL A 108 -15.39 -17.33 -2.02
C VAL A 108 -14.43 -17.40 -0.84
N GLU A 109 -13.13 -17.38 -1.15
CA GLU A 109 -12.06 -17.40 -0.15
C GLU A 109 -12.05 -16.13 0.71
N ASN A 110 -11.61 -16.26 1.97
CA ASN A 110 -11.47 -15.12 2.89
C ASN A 110 -10.60 -13.99 2.29
N LEU A 111 -9.52 -14.34 1.57
CA LEU A 111 -8.64 -13.37 0.93
C LEU A 111 -9.39 -12.52 -0.10
N LEU A 112 -10.29 -13.12 -0.89
CA LEU A 112 -11.09 -12.39 -1.87
C LEU A 112 -12.10 -11.48 -1.18
N LYS A 113 -12.72 -11.94 -0.10
CA LYS A 113 -13.63 -11.10 0.69
C LYS A 113 -12.92 -9.90 1.30
N TYR A 114 -11.74 -10.13 1.86
CA TYR A 114 -10.86 -9.08 2.36
C TYR A 114 -10.45 -8.11 1.24
N ALA A 115 -10.05 -8.62 0.07
CA ALA A 115 -9.51 -7.83 -1.03
C ALA A 115 -10.56 -6.95 -1.73
N PHE A 116 -11.81 -7.42 -1.81
CA PHE A 116 -12.90 -6.80 -2.56
C PHE A 116 -13.98 -6.12 -1.69
N ASN A 117 -13.64 -5.80 -0.43
CA ASN A 117 -14.54 -5.13 0.53
C ASN A 117 -15.87 -5.88 0.76
N MET A 118 -15.82 -7.21 0.82
CA MET A 118 -17.01 -8.05 1.01
C MET A 118 -17.21 -8.38 2.49
N ASN A 119 -18.38 -8.94 2.82
CA ASN A 119 -18.68 -9.36 4.18
C ASN A 119 -17.84 -10.57 4.60
N LEU A 120 -16.82 -10.35 5.42
CA LEU A 120 -15.96 -11.40 6.01
C LEU A 120 -16.67 -12.25 7.06
N GLY A 121 -17.70 -11.71 7.74
CA GLY A 121 -18.39 -12.39 8.83
C GLY A 121 -19.48 -13.38 8.39
N GLY A 122 -19.66 -13.61 7.09
CA GLY A 122 -20.72 -14.46 6.58
C GLY A 122 -20.54 -14.89 5.12
N PRO A 123 -21.51 -15.64 4.56
CA PRO A 123 -21.54 -15.93 3.14
C PRO A 123 -21.69 -14.63 2.34
N ASP A 124 -20.87 -14.44 1.32
CA ASP A 124 -20.93 -13.30 0.42
C ASP A 124 -20.36 -13.69 -0.95
N VAL A 125 -21.27 -13.76 -1.93
CA VAL A 125 -20.97 -14.06 -3.34
C VAL A 125 -21.34 -12.89 -4.24
N THR A 126 -21.55 -11.70 -3.67
CA THR A 126 -22.04 -10.55 -4.42
C THR A 126 -21.01 -10.15 -5.48
N THR A 127 -21.46 -10.06 -6.73
CA THR A 127 -20.70 -9.39 -7.78
C THR A 127 -20.90 -7.90 -7.63
N MET A 128 -19.82 -7.15 -7.85
CA MET A 128 -19.87 -5.70 -7.91
C MET A 128 -20.90 -5.21 -8.93
N VAL A 129 -21.62 -4.14 -8.59
CA VAL A 129 -22.46 -3.39 -9.53
C VAL A 129 -21.63 -2.29 -10.21
N PRO A 130 -22.00 -1.79 -11.40
CA PRO A 130 -21.30 -0.68 -12.06
C PRO A 130 -21.09 0.51 -11.10
N GLY A 131 -19.84 0.96 -10.91
CA GLY A 131 -19.53 2.03 -9.97
C GLY A 131 -19.74 1.69 -8.49
N GLY A 132 -19.84 0.40 -8.14
CA GLY A 132 -19.98 -0.07 -6.77
C GLY A 132 -18.71 0.09 -5.93
N SER A 133 -18.82 -0.23 -4.63
CA SER A 133 -17.75 -0.11 -3.63
C SER A 133 -17.40 -1.43 -2.93
N SER A 134 -17.99 -2.54 -3.36
CA SER A 134 -17.75 -3.89 -2.83
C SER A 134 -18.20 -4.95 -3.82
N GLY A 135 -17.71 -6.18 -3.64
CA GLY A 135 -18.12 -7.36 -4.38
C GLY A 135 -17.07 -7.86 -5.38
N LEU A 136 -17.26 -9.09 -5.85
CA LEU A 136 -16.40 -9.75 -6.84
C LEU A 136 -16.29 -8.90 -8.12
N PRO A 137 -15.17 -8.97 -8.85
CA PRO A 137 -14.94 -8.20 -10.07
C PRO A 137 -16.07 -8.32 -11.10
N LEU A 138 -16.41 -7.20 -11.74
CA LEU A 138 -17.44 -7.10 -12.77
C LEU A 138 -16.80 -6.88 -14.14
N GLY A 139 -16.99 -7.82 -15.06
CA GLY A 139 -16.69 -7.64 -16.49
C GLY A 139 -17.96 -7.39 -17.30
N ARG A 140 -17.99 -6.38 -18.15
CA ARG A 140 -19.11 -6.15 -19.09
C ARG A 140 -18.69 -5.41 -20.36
N LEU A 141 -19.44 -5.63 -21.43
CA LEU A 141 -19.30 -4.82 -22.64
C LEU A 141 -19.89 -3.42 -22.40
N VAL A 142 -19.15 -2.38 -22.76
CA VAL A 142 -19.59 -0.98 -22.75
C VAL A 142 -19.27 -0.33 -24.09
N SER A 143 -19.97 0.76 -24.40
CA SER A 143 -19.59 1.64 -25.52
C SER A 143 -19.23 3.03 -24.99
N VAL A 144 -18.06 3.51 -25.38
CA VAL A 144 -17.55 4.85 -25.06
C VAL A 144 -17.25 5.54 -26.39
N ASP A 145 -17.95 6.63 -26.67
CA ASP A 145 -17.81 7.41 -27.92
C ASP A 145 -17.91 6.56 -29.21
N GLY A 146 -18.78 5.54 -29.19
CA GLY A 146 -19.00 4.63 -30.32
C GLY A 146 -17.95 3.54 -30.50
N GLN A 147 -16.90 3.50 -29.68
CA GLN A 147 -15.98 2.37 -29.56
C GLN A 147 -16.48 1.39 -28.51
N SER A 148 -16.25 0.09 -28.72
CA SER A 148 -16.64 -0.97 -27.78
C SER A 148 -15.45 -1.39 -26.91
N TYR A 149 -15.70 -1.53 -25.61
CA TYR A 149 -14.71 -1.97 -24.64
C TYR A 149 -15.27 -3.09 -23.78
N TRP A 150 -14.43 -4.06 -23.45
CA TRP A 150 -14.69 -4.95 -22.33
C TRP A 150 -14.21 -4.26 -21.05
N ARG A 151 -15.14 -3.67 -20.30
CA ARG A 151 -14.84 -2.96 -19.06
C ARG A 151 -14.78 -3.92 -17.90
N VAL A 152 -13.67 -3.90 -17.17
CA VAL A 152 -13.47 -4.65 -15.93
C VAL A 152 -13.40 -3.67 -14.77
N GLU A 153 -14.27 -3.85 -13.77
CA GLU A 153 -14.32 -3.05 -12.54
C GLU A 153 -14.10 -3.94 -11.32
N PHE A 154 -13.25 -3.49 -10.39
CA PHE A 154 -13.06 -4.14 -9.09
C PHE A 154 -12.61 -3.14 -8.03
N VAL A 155 -12.91 -3.42 -6.77
CA VAL A 155 -12.43 -2.64 -5.62
C VAL A 155 -11.11 -3.23 -5.19
N ARG A 156 -10.19 -2.40 -4.70
CA ARG A 156 -8.96 -2.87 -4.08
C ARG A 156 -8.60 -2.05 -2.85
N ARG A 157 -7.79 -2.65 -1.99
CA ARG A 157 -7.22 -1.99 -0.82
C ARG A 157 -5.97 -1.20 -1.19
N ARG A 158 -5.96 0.08 -0.84
CA ARG A 158 -4.80 0.97 -0.93
C ARG A 158 -3.69 0.49 -0.01
N SER A 159 -2.46 0.53 -0.52
CA SER A 159 -1.24 0.26 0.24
C SER A 159 -1.30 -1.01 1.10
N SER A 160 -2.03 -2.03 0.64
CA SER A 160 -2.22 -3.29 1.37
C SER A 160 -1.12 -4.31 1.11
N GLY A 161 -0.26 -4.05 0.12
CA GLY A 161 0.72 -5.00 -0.41
C GLY A 161 0.12 -6.23 -1.12
N LEU A 162 -1.21 -6.34 -1.21
CA LEU A 162 -1.86 -7.32 -2.09
C LEU A 162 -1.54 -7.03 -3.56
N ILE A 163 -1.29 -8.09 -4.31
CA ILE A 163 -1.10 -8.03 -5.76
C ILE A 163 -2.43 -8.35 -6.42
N TYR A 164 -2.93 -7.42 -7.23
CA TYR A 164 -4.13 -7.59 -8.04
C TYR A 164 -3.72 -7.74 -9.51
N SER A 165 -3.99 -8.92 -10.08
CA SER A 165 -3.64 -9.29 -11.46
C SER A 165 -4.92 -9.44 -12.30
N PRO A 166 -5.42 -8.36 -12.91
CA PRO A 166 -6.60 -8.41 -13.76
C PRO A 166 -6.26 -9.04 -15.13
N GLU A 167 -7.06 -10.01 -15.52
CA GLU A 167 -6.79 -10.86 -16.68
C GLU A 167 -8.05 -11.06 -17.53
N LYS A 168 -7.84 -11.41 -18.80
CA LYS A 168 -8.88 -11.84 -19.74
C LYS A 168 -8.53 -13.15 -20.41
N SER A 169 -9.56 -13.82 -20.92
CA SER A 169 -9.44 -14.95 -21.84
C SER A 169 -10.66 -15.03 -22.75
N SER A 170 -10.51 -15.70 -23.90
CA SER A 170 -11.65 -16.11 -24.75
C SER A 170 -12.18 -17.51 -24.40
N THR A 171 -11.49 -18.22 -23.50
CA THR A 171 -11.87 -19.55 -23.00
C THR A 171 -11.74 -19.62 -21.47
N LEU A 172 -12.16 -20.75 -20.89
CA LEU A 172 -11.94 -21.05 -19.47
C LEU A 172 -10.82 -22.08 -19.27
N GLU A 173 -10.05 -22.38 -20.32
CA GLU A 173 -9.00 -23.39 -20.25
C GLU A 173 -7.87 -22.95 -19.30
N PRO A 174 -7.28 -23.87 -18.53
CA PRO A 174 -6.13 -23.57 -17.70
C PRO A 174 -5.01 -22.89 -18.49
N GLY A 175 -4.45 -21.78 -17.97
CA GLY A 175 -3.37 -21.04 -18.62
C GLY A 175 -3.79 -20.17 -19.81
N SER A 176 -5.09 -20.11 -20.16
CA SER A 176 -5.57 -19.26 -21.26
C SER A 176 -5.65 -17.77 -20.91
N PHE A 177 -5.63 -17.44 -19.62
CA PHE A 177 -5.75 -16.08 -19.14
C PHE A 177 -4.45 -15.29 -19.34
N THR A 178 -4.59 -14.08 -19.88
CA THR A 178 -3.50 -13.12 -20.06
C THR A 178 -3.89 -11.80 -19.42
N SER A 179 -2.89 -10.99 -19.05
CA SER A 179 -3.12 -9.69 -18.44
C SER A 179 -3.95 -8.77 -19.33
N LEU A 180 -4.82 -7.97 -18.73
CA LEU A 180 -5.45 -6.85 -19.41
C LEU A 180 -4.39 -5.80 -19.79
N THR A 181 -4.59 -5.12 -20.91
CA THR A 181 -3.71 -4.07 -21.44
C THR A 181 -4.45 -2.75 -21.69
N GLY A 182 -5.75 -2.73 -21.43
CA GLY A 182 -6.63 -1.58 -21.56
C GLY A 182 -6.25 -0.39 -20.69
N ALA A 183 -6.88 0.75 -20.98
CA ALA A 183 -6.67 1.97 -20.22
C ALA A 183 -7.20 1.79 -18.79
N VAL A 184 -6.40 2.18 -17.79
CA VAL A 184 -6.74 2.07 -16.36
C VAL A 184 -7.14 3.42 -15.81
N SER A 185 -8.27 3.48 -15.12
CA SER A 185 -8.65 4.60 -14.25
C SER A 185 -8.90 4.11 -12.82
N VAL A 186 -8.64 4.99 -11.85
CA VAL A 186 -8.78 4.69 -10.43
C VAL A 186 -9.62 5.77 -9.78
N ASP A 187 -10.74 5.37 -9.16
CA ASP A 187 -11.62 6.24 -8.39
C ASP A 187 -11.35 6.04 -6.90
N ASP A 188 -11.18 7.15 -6.18
CA ASP A 188 -11.11 7.14 -4.71
C ASP A 188 -12.48 6.82 -4.11
N LEU A 189 -12.57 5.80 -3.25
CA LEU A 189 -13.78 5.46 -2.50
C LEU A 189 -13.72 5.88 -1.04
N GLY A 190 -12.62 6.52 -0.63
CA GLY A 190 -12.32 6.95 0.72
C GLY A 190 -11.63 5.88 1.56
N GLY A 191 -10.88 6.35 2.56
CA GLY A 191 -10.17 5.49 3.51
C GLY A 191 -9.19 4.56 2.80
N THR A 192 -9.33 3.26 3.04
CA THR A 192 -8.46 2.21 2.49
C THR A 192 -8.88 1.73 1.11
N TRP A 193 -9.92 2.29 0.49
CA TRP A 193 -10.56 1.72 -0.70
C TRP A 193 -10.43 2.60 -1.93
N GLU A 194 -10.22 1.93 -3.06
CA GLU A 194 -10.35 2.54 -4.38
C GLU A 194 -10.97 1.54 -5.35
N ARG A 195 -11.61 2.05 -6.40
CA ARG A 195 -12.13 1.24 -7.50
C ARG A 195 -11.21 1.40 -8.70
N VAL A 196 -10.83 0.27 -9.29
CA VAL A 196 -10.09 0.21 -10.56
C VAL A 196 -11.09 -0.09 -11.67
N THR A 197 -11.03 0.70 -12.73
CA THR A 197 -11.73 0.44 -13.99
C THR A 197 -10.69 0.24 -15.08
N ILE A 198 -10.85 -0.82 -15.88
CA ILE A 198 -9.98 -1.13 -17.02
C ILE A 198 -10.86 -1.24 -18.26
N ASP A 199 -10.63 -0.37 -19.23
CA ASP A 199 -11.29 -0.40 -20.54
C ASP A 199 -10.42 -1.13 -21.56
N GLU A 200 -10.65 -2.44 -21.67
CA GLU A 200 -9.95 -3.30 -22.62
C GLU A 200 -10.56 -3.14 -24.03
N PRO A 201 -9.77 -2.81 -25.05
CA PRO A 201 -10.27 -2.74 -26.43
C PRO A 201 -10.96 -4.05 -26.83
N CYS A 202 -12.16 -3.95 -27.38
CA CYS A 202 -12.95 -5.10 -27.77
C CYS A 202 -13.51 -4.92 -29.18
N ASN A 203 -13.16 -5.84 -30.08
CA ASN A 203 -13.79 -5.93 -31.39
C ASN A 203 -14.95 -6.92 -31.32
N THR A 204 -16.17 -6.44 -31.11
CA THR A 204 -17.37 -7.28 -30.94
C THR A 204 -17.69 -8.18 -32.15
N SER A 205 -17.08 -7.94 -33.32
CA SER A 205 -17.22 -8.81 -34.49
C SER A 205 -16.24 -10.00 -34.50
N ALA A 206 -15.11 -9.89 -33.81
CA ALA A 206 -14.08 -10.92 -33.70
C ALA A 206 -14.08 -11.61 -32.32
N ASP A 207 -14.31 -10.82 -31.27
CA ASP A 207 -14.28 -11.23 -29.87
C ASP A 207 -15.67 -11.69 -29.43
N THR A 208 -16.02 -12.93 -29.76
CA THR A 208 -17.34 -13.50 -29.43
C THR A 208 -17.45 -14.00 -27.98
N ARG A 209 -16.32 -14.07 -27.27
CA ARG A 209 -16.24 -14.52 -25.87
C ARG A 209 -15.17 -13.71 -25.14
N CYS A 210 -15.53 -13.20 -23.97
CA CYS A 210 -14.58 -12.58 -23.07
C CYS A 210 -14.91 -12.99 -21.63
N PHE A 211 -14.00 -13.71 -21.01
CA PHE A 211 -13.99 -14.00 -19.59
C PHE A 211 -12.99 -13.07 -18.93
N THR A 212 -13.29 -12.62 -17.72
CA THR A 212 -12.34 -11.86 -16.92
C THR A 212 -12.25 -12.44 -15.52
N ARG A 213 -11.09 -12.28 -14.92
CA ARG A 213 -10.86 -12.51 -13.50
C ARG A 213 -9.86 -11.48 -12.99
N VAL A 214 -9.86 -11.29 -11.68
CA VAL A 214 -8.79 -10.55 -10.99
C VAL A 214 -8.21 -11.52 -10.00
N ALA A 215 -7.02 -12.05 -10.29
CA ALA A 215 -6.30 -12.88 -9.34
C ALA A 215 -5.74 -11.98 -8.23
N VAL A 216 -5.87 -12.42 -6.98
CA VAL A 216 -5.35 -11.70 -5.81
C VAL A 216 -4.37 -12.62 -5.09
N THR A 217 -3.17 -12.12 -4.84
CA THR A 217 -2.16 -12.85 -4.06
C THR A 217 -1.55 -11.97 -2.97
N LEU A 218 -1.12 -12.62 -1.90
CA LEU A 218 -0.11 -12.07 -1.00
C LEU A 218 1.26 -12.11 -1.71
N PRO A 219 2.18 -11.16 -1.44
CA PRO A 219 3.49 -11.11 -2.08
C PRO A 219 4.44 -12.24 -1.64
#